data_AF-A0A9W6ZQB3-F1
#
_entry.id   AF-A0A9W6ZQB3-F1
#
_cell.length_a   1.000
_cell.length_b   1.000
_cell.length_c   1.000
_cell.angle_alpha   90.00
_cell.angle_beta   90.00
_cell.angle_gamma   90.00
#
_symmetry.space_group_name_H-M   'P 1'
#
loop_
_entity.id
_entity.type
_entity.pdbx_description
1 polymer ?
#
loop_
_entity_poly.entity_id
_entity_poly.type
_entity_poly.pdbx_seq_one_letter_code
_entity_poly.pdbx_strand_id
1 'polypeptide(L)'
;MDGAKFTSVSIARNKAITSSGHMKPTSILGTPGNRSIELSNNNTFSVVGGGRPIFWKGKVIGAVGISGGTPTEDDEIAATSIASIFPNGNAIKSKL
;
A
#
# COMPACT_ATOMS: atom_id res chain seq x y z
N MET A 1 -12.25 3.97 10.77
CA MET A 1 -13.56 3.41 11.17
C MET A 1 -13.73 3.68 12.65
N ASP A 2 -14.96 3.74 13.14
CA ASP A 2 -15.21 3.90 14.57
C ASP A 2 -14.57 2.73 15.35
N GLY A 3 -13.94 3.04 16.49
CA GLY A 3 -13.21 2.06 17.28
C GLY A 3 -11.85 1.59 16.70
N ALA A 4 -11.42 2.09 15.54
CA ALA A 4 -10.10 1.77 15.00
C ALA A 4 -8.96 2.43 15.80
N LYS A 5 -7.78 1.81 15.78
CA LYS A 5 -6.57 2.36 16.41
C LYS A 5 -6.23 3.71 15.77
N PHE A 6 -6.03 4.75 16.58
CA PHE A 6 -5.71 6.09 16.06
C PHE A 6 -4.44 6.09 15.18
N THR A 7 -3.46 5.25 15.53
CA THR A 7 -2.22 5.09 14.76
C THR A 7 -2.43 4.52 13.36
N SER A 8 -3.53 3.78 13.12
CA SER A 8 -3.82 3.18 11.82
C SER A 8 -4.04 4.22 10.73
N VAL A 9 -4.49 5.44 11.06
CA VAL A 9 -4.69 6.50 10.07
C VAL A 9 -3.36 6.88 9.39
N SER A 10 -2.34 7.15 10.19
CA SER A 10 -1.01 7.49 9.67
C SER A 10 -0.35 6.30 8.99
N ILE A 11 -0.47 5.09 9.54
CA ILE A 11 0.10 3.87 8.96
C ILE A 11 -0.51 3.58 7.58
N ALA A 12 -1.84 3.66 7.44
CA ALA A 12 -2.52 3.47 6.16
C ALA A 12 -2.03 4.48 5.10
N ARG A 13 -1.87 5.76 5.49
CA ARG A 13 -1.32 6.79 4.61
C ARG A 13 0.11 6.47 4.16
N ASN A 14 0.97 6.06 5.08
CA ASN A 14 2.38 5.77 4.80
C ASN A 14 2.51 4.55 3.88
N LYS A 15 1.67 3.52 4.06
CA LYS A 15 1.59 2.38 3.13
C LYS A 15 1.21 2.82 1.71
N ALA A 16 0.23 3.71 1.57
CA ALA A 16 -0.17 4.25 0.26
C ALA A 16 0.96 5.07 -0.39
N ILE A 17 1.57 6.01 0.35
CA ILE A 17 2.70 6.82 -0.14
C ILE A 17 3.84 5.90 -0.61
N THR A 18 4.23 4.95 0.23
CA THR A 18 5.29 3.99 -0.09
C THR A 18 5.01 3.25 -1.39
N SER A 19 3.80 2.69 -1.50
CA SER A 19 3.41 1.88 -2.64
C SER A 19 3.34 2.69 -3.93
N SER A 20 2.83 3.93 -3.86
CA SER A 20 2.79 4.85 -5.00
C SER A 20 4.19 5.24 -5.48
N GLY A 21 5.13 5.52 -4.57
CA GLY A 21 6.49 5.93 -4.91
C GLY A 21 7.35 4.79 -5.45
N HIS A 22 7.19 3.57 -4.89
CA HIS A 22 7.98 2.40 -5.28
C HIS A 22 7.34 1.57 -6.39
N MET A 23 6.11 1.90 -6.78
CA MET A 23 5.33 1.18 -7.79
C MET A 23 5.18 -0.31 -7.46
N LYS A 24 5.14 -0.64 -6.17
CA LYS A 24 5.17 -2.02 -5.64
C LYS A 24 4.25 -2.16 -4.42
N PRO A 25 3.66 -3.34 -4.18
CA PRO A 25 2.98 -3.61 -2.91
C PRO A 25 3.93 -3.47 -1.72
N THR A 26 3.45 -2.92 -0.60
CA THR A 26 4.30 -2.82 0.61
C THR A 26 4.63 -4.18 1.21
N SER A 27 3.79 -5.19 0.96
CA SER A 27 3.99 -6.58 1.38
C SER A 27 5.29 -7.21 0.87
N ILE A 28 5.85 -6.71 -0.25
CA ILE A 28 7.12 -7.20 -0.81
C ILE A 28 8.33 -6.31 -0.48
N LEU A 29 8.13 -5.25 0.31
CA LEU A 29 9.20 -4.30 0.68
C LEU A 29 9.83 -4.60 2.04
N GLY A 30 9.45 -5.70 2.70
CA GLY A 30 9.94 -6.15 4.01
C GLY A 30 11.39 -6.65 4.07
N THR A 31 12.33 -6.00 3.40
CA THR A 31 13.76 -6.34 3.48
C THR A 31 14.46 -5.57 4.61
N PRO A 32 15.55 -6.10 5.20
CA PRO A 32 16.27 -5.42 6.29
C PRO A 32 16.68 -3.98 5.96
N GLY A 33 17.14 -3.73 4.72
CA GLY A 33 17.54 -2.38 4.28
C GLY A 33 16.39 -1.37 4.27
N ASN A 34 15.19 -1.82 3.89
CA ASN A 34 14.01 -0.97 3.84
C ASN A 34 13.50 -0.58 5.23
N ARG A 35 13.74 -1.41 6.26
CA ARG A 35 13.37 -1.05 7.64
C ARG A 35 14.16 0.15 8.15
N SER A 36 15.42 0.31 7.75
CA SER A 36 16.21 1.50 8.07
C SER A 36 15.69 2.75 7.36
N ILE A 37 15.15 2.59 6.14
CA ILE A 37 14.52 3.68 5.37
C ILE A 37 13.22 4.15 6.04
N GLU A 38 12.42 3.23 6.58
CA GLU A 38 11.21 3.57 7.35
C GLU A 38 11.52 4.49 8.52
N LEU A 39 12.59 4.19 9.26
CA LEU A 39 13.02 4.97 10.42
C LEU A 39 13.63 6.33 10.03
N SER A 40 14.34 6.42 8.91
CA SER A 40 15.01 7.65 8.47
C SER A 40 14.09 8.62 7.71
N ASN A 41 12.98 8.13 7.15
CA ASN A 41 12.11 8.92 6.27
C ASN A 41 10.89 9.53 6.99
N ASN A 42 11.07 10.00 8.23
CA ASN A 42 9.99 10.55 9.07
C ASN A 42 8.75 9.63 9.15
N ASN A 43 8.95 8.31 9.11
CA ASN A 43 7.92 7.28 9.04
C ASN A 43 6.98 7.36 7.82
N THR A 44 7.26 8.19 6.80
CA THR A 44 6.42 8.28 5.59
C THR A 44 6.56 7.05 4.67
N PHE A 45 7.57 6.22 4.94
CA PHE A 45 7.81 4.94 4.29
C PHE A 45 7.37 3.79 5.21
N SER A 46 6.73 2.74 4.69
CA SER A 46 6.28 1.58 5.45
C SER A 46 6.52 0.27 4.70
N VAL A 47 7.13 -0.70 5.40
CA VAL A 47 7.39 -2.04 4.85
C VAL A 47 6.33 -3.08 5.20
N VAL A 48 5.27 -2.66 5.89
CA VAL A 48 4.20 -3.56 6.35
C VAL A 48 3.15 -3.70 5.26
N GLY A 49 2.71 -4.94 4.99
CA GLY A 49 1.66 -5.26 4.01
C GLY A 49 0.37 -4.45 4.20
N GLY A 50 -0.33 -4.15 3.10
CA GLY A 50 -1.55 -3.33 3.10
C GLY A 50 -1.52 -2.09 2.20
N GLY A 51 -0.40 -1.81 1.53
CA GLY A 51 -0.30 -0.78 0.49
C GLY A 51 -0.19 -1.41 -0.89
N ARG A 52 -1.03 -0.98 -1.85
CA ARG A 52 -1.00 -1.46 -3.24
C ARG A 52 -1.07 -0.32 -4.25
N PRO A 53 -0.25 -0.36 -5.31
CA PRO A 53 -0.25 0.68 -6.33
C PRO A 53 -1.44 0.50 -7.27
N ILE A 54 -1.98 1.61 -7.75
CA ILE A 54 -2.98 1.66 -8.81
C ILE A 54 -2.23 1.98 -10.09
N PHE A 55 -2.16 1.00 -11.00
CA PHE A 55 -1.69 1.24 -12.36
C PHE A 55 -2.84 1.79 -13.20
N TRP A 56 -2.57 2.46 -14.30
CA TRP A 56 -3.54 2.77 -15.33
C TRP A 56 -2.77 3.01 -16.62
N LYS A 57 -3.06 2.23 -17.66
CA LYS A 57 -2.30 2.28 -18.93
C LYS A 57 -0.77 2.18 -18.71
N GLY A 58 -0.35 1.32 -17.78
CA GLY A 58 1.07 1.08 -17.45
C GLY A 58 1.76 2.17 -16.62
N LYS A 59 1.03 3.18 -16.14
CA LYS A 59 1.55 4.22 -15.24
C LYS A 59 0.94 4.09 -13.86
N VAL A 60 1.72 4.34 -12.81
CA VAL A 60 1.15 4.47 -11.46
C VAL A 60 0.45 5.82 -11.35
N ILE A 61 -0.84 5.79 -10.99
CA ILE A 61 -1.65 7.01 -10.78
C ILE A 61 -1.96 7.28 -9.31
N GLY A 62 -1.53 6.39 -8.43
CA GLY A 62 -1.75 6.47 -6.99
C GLY A 62 -1.60 5.10 -6.33
N ALA A 63 -2.10 4.98 -5.10
CA ALA A 63 -2.10 3.73 -4.34
C ALA A 63 -3.23 3.73 -3.31
N VAL A 64 -3.62 2.53 -2.89
CA VAL A 64 -4.51 2.31 -1.73
C VAL A 64 -3.65 1.83 -0.57
N GLY A 65 -3.93 2.34 0.63
CA GLY A 65 -3.31 1.89 1.88
C GLY A 65 -4.37 1.57 2.92
N ILE A 66 -4.33 0.36 3.47
CA ILE A 66 -5.24 -0.14 4.50
C ILE A 66 -4.45 -0.44 5.77
N SER A 67 -5.01 -0.08 6.92
CA SER A 67 -4.46 -0.43 8.23
C SER A 67 -5.57 -0.61 9.25
N GLY A 68 -5.54 -1.74 9.95
CA GLY A 68 -6.44 -2.01 11.07
C GLY A 68 -6.43 -3.48 11.49
N GLY A 69 -6.24 -4.39 10.53
CA GLY A 69 -6.12 -5.83 10.75
C GLY A 69 -4.66 -6.30 10.75
N THR A 70 -4.47 -7.56 10.35
CA THR A 70 -3.17 -8.14 10.05
C THR A 70 -2.63 -7.62 8.71
N PRO A 71 -1.31 -7.68 8.46
CA PRO A 71 -0.74 -7.23 7.19
C PRO A 71 -1.32 -7.95 5.96
N THR A 72 -1.71 -9.22 6.10
CA THR A 72 -2.32 -10.01 5.03
C THR A 72 -3.74 -9.55 4.73
N GLU A 73 -4.58 -9.41 5.77
CA GLU A 73 -5.95 -8.88 5.62
C GLU A 73 -5.94 -7.48 5.01
N ASP A 74 -5.04 -6.61 5.48
CA ASP A 74 -4.89 -5.26 4.93
C ASP A 74 -4.54 -5.30 3.42
N ASP A 75 -3.66 -6.21 2.97
CA ASP A 75 -3.26 -6.34 1.55
C ASP A 75 -4.41 -6.88 0.68
N GLU A 76 -5.14 -7.88 1.18
CA GLU A 76 -6.31 -8.46 0.51
C GLU A 76 -7.44 -7.44 0.35
N ILE A 77 -7.72 -6.65 1.39
CA ILE A 77 -8.70 -5.57 1.33
C ILE A 77 -8.24 -4.49 0.35
N ALA A 78 -6.96 -4.12 0.35
CA ALA A 78 -6.42 -3.16 -0.61
C ALA A 78 -6.56 -3.65 -2.06
N ALA A 79 -6.27 -4.94 -2.31
CA ALA A 79 -6.43 -5.56 -3.63
C ALA A 79 -7.90 -5.54 -4.08
N THR A 80 -8.81 -5.96 -3.21
CA THR A 80 -10.26 -6.00 -3.48
C THR A 80 -10.82 -4.59 -3.71
N SER A 81 -10.35 -3.60 -2.95
CA SER A 81 -10.75 -2.19 -3.10
C SER A 81 -10.34 -1.61 -4.45
N ILE A 82 -9.16 -1.97 -4.96
CA ILE A 82 -8.74 -1.57 -6.31
C ILE A 82 -9.59 -2.30 -7.36
N ALA A 83 -9.82 -3.60 -7.19
CA ALA A 83 -10.62 -4.39 -8.12
C ALA A 83 -12.08 -3.92 -8.24
N SER A 84 -12.69 -3.45 -7.14
CA SER A 84 -14.08 -2.95 -7.15
C SER A 84 -14.26 -1.68 -7.97
N ILE A 85 -13.22 -0.83 -8.03
CA ILE A 85 -13.22 0.41 -8.84
C ILE A 85 -12.75 0.13 -10.27
N PHE A 86 -11.88 -0.87 -10.45
CA PHE A 86 -11.28 -1.23 -11.74
C PHE A 86 -11.53 -2.70 -12.14
N PRO A 87 -12.80 -3.10 -12.34
CA PRO A 87 -13.22 -4.51 -12.47
C PRO A 87 -12.63 -5.25 -13.69
N ASN A 88 -12.17 -4.53 -14.72
CA ASN A 88 -11.61 -5.12 -15.94
C ASN A 88 -10.07 -5.24 -15.94
N GLY A 89 -9.42 -5.10 -14.79
CA GLY A 89 -7.95 -5.22 -14.67
C GLY A 89 -7.16 -4.10 -15.33
N ASN A 90 -7.83 -3.06 -15.84
CA ASN A 90 -7.22 -1.87 -16.45
C ASN A 90 -6.26 -1.14 -15.50
N ALA A 91 -6.42 -1.37 -14.19
CA ALA A 91 -5.61 -0.73 -13.17
C ALA A 91 -4.61 -1.61 -12.41
N ILE A 92 -4.49 -2.88 -12.77
CA ILE A 92 -3.68 -3.85 -12.00
C ILE A 92 -2.49 -4.38 -12.83
N LYS A 93 -2.50 -4.17 -14.16
CA LYS A 93 -1.41 -4.61 -15.03
C LYS A 93 -0.22 -3.65 -14.97
N SER A 94 0.73 -3.96 -14.08
CA SER A 94 2.14 -3.53 -14.22
C SER A 94 2.74 -4.17 -15.47
N LYS A 95 3.55 -3.41 -16.23
CA LYS A 95 4.31 -3.90 -17.39
C LYS A 95 5.77 -4.24 -17.05
N LEU A 96 6.09 -4.30 -15.76
CA LEU A 96 7.44 -4.60 -15.23
C LEU A 96 7.61 -6.10 -15.00
#